data_AF-A0A1A2SCD4-F1
#
_entry.id   AF-A0A1A2SCD4-F1
#
_cell.length_a   1.000
_cell.length_b   1.000
_cell.length_c   1.000
_cell.angle_alpha   90.00
_cell.angle_beta   90.00
_cell.angle_gamma   90.00
#
_symmetry.space_group_name_H-M   'P 1'
#
loop_
_entity.id
_entity.type
_entity.pdbx_description
1 polymer ?
#
loop_
_entity_poly.entity_id
_entity_poly.type
_entity_poly.pdbx_seq_one_letter_code
_entity_poly.pdbx_strand_id
1 'polypeptide(L)'
;MVSQSHDETPTGPIRGQTQQAPAPRIIRPHATGGAAAEASEAKRYRHVVGDLTAVALLVLAVFLPWNLYFGVGIPDSSTILFGVLIAVTVLAIVAVVVAGSWRSAGARFNPARAARLRLALNVPYLLLVLAFVVFDAYETVRFGGTVNVPGGVGPGAWAGIAGSLLSAQAVPAGALAGPVPAGDESTGWHRSARVIGSLSMLAAVLSFGFNLYWRVRYALQSTGGAEEFGKQNIAVIATAVVYGVVALVAVLIASRWLLRSARESRLTTVALGASTLAAGVLVWFLPVGRDIDAFHGIAQNTSTAGVGFEGYLAWAAGAALFAPRALFGHRNASPTEESAWRATTRNGLLLIAVWAVGSVAMRITDLVVGVILNYPFSRYSSIVLAAFDLATAVLAIWLRRRLTTLSARMVTSLCGLVATLSVARVIVGLELAPRFEDSPNSPALHPVYGNNLAQQITSTFDVTLCGLALGILVAAIVTGHLSGRRLARRAARRRAAAANAAATTTRVPVGRGAGPSAAATTRIPAGVPGGDNEPPTTEIPPLANAPRIFRGDDSGTRQMPAQKPQIYRPPQG
;
A
#
# COMPACT_ATOMS: atom_id res chain seq x y z
N MET A 1 -18.59 -60.84 -55.78
CA MET A 1 -20.01 -61.24 -55.83
C MET A 1 -20.83 -59.96 -55.76
N VAL A 2 -21.45 -59.55 -56.89
CA VAL A 2 -22.94 -59.47 -57.10
C VAL A 2 -23.56 -58.37 -56.22
N SER A 3 -24.33 -57.34 -56.62
CA SER A 3 -25.02 -56.85 -57.83
C SER A 3 -25.57 -55.47 -57.39
N GLN A 4 -25.55 -54.39 -58.19
CA GLN A 4 -26.71 -53.85 -58.96
C GLN A 4 -28.08 -54.15 -58.29
N SER A 5 -29.04 -53.24 -58.11
CA SER A 5 -29.40 -51.99 -58.81
C SER A 5 -30.82 -51.55 -58.39
N HIS A 6 -31.18 -50.28 -58.66
CA HIS A 6 -32.53 -49.78 -59.04
C HIS A 6 -33.67 -49.91 -57.97
N ASP A 7 -34.65 -49.00 -57.81
CA ASP A 7 -35.24 -48.02 -58.72
C ASP A 7 -36.04 -46.91 -57.99
N GLU A 8 -36.09 -45.75 -58.65
CA GLU A 8 -37.23 -44.82 -58.86
C GLU A 8 -38.03 -44.17 -57.70
N THR A 9 -37.78 -42.85 -57.56
CA THR A 9 -38.72 -41.75 -57.24
C THR A 9 -40.00 -41.80 -58.13
N PRO A 10 -41.19 -41.19 -57.81
CA PRO A 10 -41.33 -39.73 -57.57
C PRO A 10 -42.59 -39.23 -56.80
N THR A 11 -42.66 -37.89 -56.68
CA THR A 11 -43.84 -37.00 -56.54
C THR A 11 -44.25 -36.46 -55.16
N GLY A 12 -44.04 -35.15 -55.00
CA GLY A 12 -45.12 -34.24 -54.60
C GLY A 12 -44.96 -33.50 -53.26
N PRO A 13 -45.33 -32.21 -53.15
CA PRO A 13 -44.80 -31.28 -52.16
C PRO A 13 -45.79 -30.91 -51.04
N ILE A 14 -45.31 -30.11 -50.08
CA ILE A 14 -46.02 -29.03 -49.33
C ILE A 14 -45.91 -29.12 -47.78
N ARG A 15 -45.03 -28.23 -47.27
CA ARG A 15 -45.15 -27.35 -46.08
C ARG A 15 -45.84 -27.88 -44.81
N GLY A 16 -45.03 -28.14 -43.80
CA GLY A 16 -45.42 -28.01 -42.39
C GLY A 16 -44.63 -26.88 -41.74
N GLN A 17 -45.30 -25.78 -41.40
CA GLN A 17 -44.76 -24.69 -40.58
C GLN A 17 -44.44 -25.23 -39.18
N THR A 18 -43.17 -25.24 -38.79
CA THR A 18 -42.77 -25.40 -37.39
C THR A 18 -42.92 -24.06 -36.67
N GLN A 19 -43.83 -24.08 -35.71
CA GLN A 19 -44.19 -23.03 -34.78
C GLN A 19 -42.96 -22.62 -33.95
N GLN A 20 -42.44 -21.43 -34.23
CA GLN A 20 -41.27 -20.87 -33.57
C GLN A 20 -41.66 -20.36 -32.18
N ALA A 21 -41.07 -20.95 -31.14
CA ALA A 21 -41.27 -20.54 -29.75
C ALA A 21 -40.81 -19.07 -29.53
N PRO A 22 -41.51 -18.28 -28.70
CA PRO A 22 -41.19 -16.87 -28.51
C PRO A 22 -39.84 -16.70 -27.80
N ALA A 23 -38.92 -16.00 -28.45
CA ALA A 23 -37.60 -15.68 -27.94
C ALA A 23 -37.67 -14.86 -26.64
N PRO A 24 -36.78 -15.09 -25.66
CA PRO A 24 -36.72 -14.30 -24.44
C PRO A 24 -36.37 -12.85 -24.80
N ARG A 25 -37.25 -11.94 -24.39
CA ARG A 25 -37.12 -10.49 -24.55
C ARG A 25 -35.86 -10.01 -23.82
N ILE A 26 -34.75 -9.91 -24.55
CA ILE A 26 -33.54 -9.21 -24.10
C ILE A 26 -33.92 -7.75 -23.89
N ILE A 27 -34.10 -7.37 -22.62
CA ILE A 27 -34.14 -5.96 -22.22
C ILE A 27 -32.75 -5.41 -22.52
N ARG A 28 -32.59 -4.76 -23.68
CA ARG A 28 -31.41 -3.93 -23.96
C ARG A 28 -31.39 -2.83 -22.90
N PRO A 29 -30.34 -2.72 -22.05
CA PRO A 29 -30.14 -1.51 -21.28
C PRO A 29 -30.00 -0.37 -22.29
N HIS A 30 -30.78 0.71 -22.13
CA HIS A 30 -30.56 1.92 -22.89
C HIS A 30 -29.09 2.31 -22.79
N ALA A 31 -28.44 2.42 -23.95
CA ALA A 31 -27.07 2.85 -24.08
C ALA A 31 -26.95 4.30 -23.59
N THR A 32 -26.55 4.49 -22.34
CA THR A 32 -25.93 5.73 -21.90
C THR A 32 -24.52 5.79 -22.47
N GLY A 33 -24.41 6.17 -23.75
CA GLY A 33 -23.14 6.32 -24.46
C GLY A 33 -22.12 7.25 -23.78
N GLY A 34 -22.56 8.10 -22.85
CA GLY A 34 -21.68 8.97 -22.05
C GLY A 34 -20.86 8.23 -20.98
N ALA A 35 -21.41 7.22 -20.31
CA ALA A 35 -20.74 6.60 -19.15
C ALA A 35 -19.53 5.74 -19.54
N ALA A 36 -19.56 5.11 -20.72
CA ALA A 36 -18.43 4.32 -21.24
C ALA A 36 -17.30 5.21 -21.76
N ALA A 37 -17.63 6.34 -22.39
CA ALA A 37 -16.67 7.32 -22.88
C ALA A 37 -15.93 8.00 -21.71
N GLU A 38 -16.68 8.50 -20.71
CA GLU A 38 -16.11 9.11 -19.48
C GLU A 38 -15.23 8.13 -18.69
N ALA A 39 -15.64 6.86 -18.59
CA ALA A 39 -14.85 5.84 -17.92
C ALA A 39 -13.55 5.50 -18.67
N SER A 40 -13.53 5.61 -20.01
CA SER A 40 -12.32 5.42 -20.82
C SER A 40 -11.35 6.60 -20.67
N GLU A 41 -11.87 7.82 -20.61
CA GLU A 41 -11.11 9.06 -20.52
C GLU A 41 -10.47 9.23 -19.12
N ALA A 42 -11.23 8.92 -18.06
CA ALA A 42 -10.71 8.90 -16.69
C ALA A 42 -9.64 7.83 -16.46
N LYS A 43 -9.69 6.70 -17.18
CA LYS A 43 -8.63 5.67 -17.15
C LYS A 43 -7.38 6.16 -17.87
N ARG A 44 -7.54 6.80 -19.03
CA ARG A 44 -6.41 7.37 -19.81
C ARG A 44 -5.64 8.42 -19.01
N TYR A 45 -6.34 9.34 -18.34
CA TYR A 45 -5.73 10.37 -17.50
C TYR A 45 -4.83 9.77 -16.40
N ARG A 46 -5.27 8.71 -15.73
CA ARG A 46 -4.50 8.06 -14.64
C ARG A 46 -3.20 7.44 -15.12
N HIS A 47 -3.20 6.84 -16.31
CA HIS A 47 -1.99 6.24 -16.88
C HIS A 47 -1.00 7.31 -17.35
N VAL A 48 -1.48 8.43 -17.89
CA VAL A 48 -0.65 9.57 -18.27
C VAL A 48 0.01 10.19 -17.02
N VAL A 49 -0.73 10.36 -15.93
CA VAL A 49 -0.16 10.85 -14.65
C VAL A 49 0.93 9.92 -14.14
N GLY A 50 0.75 8.60 -14.27
CA GLY A 50 1.77 7.61 -13.90
C GLY A 50 3.04 7.74 -14.74
N ASP A 51 2.89 7.82 -16.06
CA ASP A 51 4.00 7.99 -17.01
C ASP A 51 4.73 9.35 -16.79
N LEU A 52 4.00 10.45 -16.54
CA LEU A 52 4.60 11.76 -16.24
C LEU A 52 5.34 11.75 -14.91
N THR A 53 4.77 11.13 -13.87
CA THR A 53 5.44 10.97 -12.57
C THR A 53 6.73 10.17 -12.72
N ALA A 54 6.72 9.12 -13.55
CA ALA A 54 7.91 8.32 -13.82
C ALA A 54 9.03 9.16 -14.44
N VAL A 55 8.71 9.93 -15.49
CA VAL A 55 9.68 10.83 -16.15
C VAL A 55 10.18 11.90 -15.19
N ALA A 56 9.29 12.53 -14.41
CA ALA A 56 9.68 13.55 -13.44
C ALA A 56 10.67 13.01 -12.40
N LEU A 57 10.43 11.81 -11.86
CA LEU A 57 11.34 11.16 -10.90
C LEU A 57 12.68 10.77 -11.53
N LEU A 58 12.68 10.28 -12.78
CA LEU A 58 13.90 9.95 -13.53
C LEU A 58 14.75 11.19 -13.80
N VAL A 59 14.13 12.29 -14.21
CA VAL A 59 14.83 13.58 -14.42
C VAL A 59 15.37 14.11 -13.10
N LEU A 60 14.55 14.10 -12.05
CA LEU A 60 14.95 14.55 -10.72
C LEU A 60 16.14 13.74 -10.17
N ALA A 61 16.17 12.42 -10.42
CA ALA A 61 17.24 11.54 -9.99
C ALA A 61 18.63 11.97 -10.51
N VAL A 62 18.71 12.57 -11.70
CA VAL A 62 19.98 13.05 -12.28
C VAL A 62 20.53 14.26 -11.52
N PHE A 63 19.65 15.09 -10.95
CA PHE A 63 20.01 16.31 -10.23
C PHE A 63 20.21 16.11 -8.72
N LEU A 64 20.09 14.88 -8.24
CA LEU A 64 20.24 14.51 -6.83
C LEU A 64 21.53 13.70 -6.61
N PRO A 65 22.07 13.69 -5.39
CA PRO A 65 23.21 12.86 -5.04
C PRO A 65 22.80 11.39 -5.00
N TRP A 66 23.66 10.53 -5.53
CA TRP A 66 23.43 9.09 -5.58
C TRP A 66 24.09 8.36 -4.41
N ASN A 67 25.17 8.90 -3.87
CA ASN A 67 25.84 8.46 -2.63
C ASN A 67 26.76 9.60 -2.13
N LEU A 68 27.58 9.38 -1.10
CA LEU A 68 28.51 10.40 -0.57
C LEU A 68 29.58 10.83 -1.60
N TYR A 69 29.83 10.01 -2.62
CA TYR A 69 30.98 10.10 -3.54
C TYR A 69 30.62 10.45 -4.99
N PHE A 70 29.33 10.48 -5.33
CA PHE A 70 28.86 10.66 -6.70
C PHE A 70 27.49 11.33 -6.74
N GLY A 71 27.42 12.40 -7.53
CA GLY A 71 26.19 13.08 -7.91
C GLY A 71 26.34 14.60 -7.94
N VAL A 72 25.25 15.30 -8.28
CA VAL A 72 25.28 16.76 -8.40
C VAL A 72 25.54 17.40 -7.03
N GLY A 73 26.55 18.26 -6.95
CA GLY A 73 26.99 18.88 -5.70
C GLY A 73 28.03 18.07 -4.92
N ILE A 74 28.49 16.93 -5.44
CA ILE A 74 29.57 16.13 -4.85
C ILE A 74 30.88 16.41 -5.61
N PRO A 75 31.95 16.87 -4.94
CA PRO A 75 33.27 17.07 -5.54
C PRO A 75 33.83 15.79 -6.18
N ASP A 76 34.68 15.95 -7.20
CA ASP A 76 35.38 14.85 -7.88
C ASP A 76 34.49 13.73 -8.45
N SER A 77 33.20 14.02 -8.67
CA SER A 77 32.26 13.08 -9.26
C SER A 77 32.71 12.62 -10.65
N SER A 78 32.74 11.30 -10.86
CA SER A 78 33.15 10.70 -12.14
C SER A 78 32.23 11.10 -13.31
N THR A 79 32.82 11.72 -14.33
CA THR A 79 32.15 12.10 -15.58
C THR A 79 31.63 10.88 -16.35
N ILE A 80 32.35 9.76 -16.29
CA ILE A 80 31.93 8.50 -16.91
C ILE A 80 30.66 7.97 -16.24
N LEU A 81 30.61 7.96 -14.90
CA LEU A 81 29.42 7.53 -14.16
C LEU A 81 28.22 8.44 -14.45
N PHE A 82 28.42 9.75 -14.60
CA PHE A 82 27.36 10.65 -15.07
C PHE A 82 26.87 10.29 -16.48
N GLY A 83 27.79 9.98 -17.41
CA GLY A 83 27.43 9.52 -18.75
C GLY A 83 26.59 8.23 -18.73
N VAL A 84 26.98 7.26 -17.90
CA VAL A 84 26.22 6.01 -17.69
C VAL A 84 24.84 6.30 -17.11
N LEU A 85 24.76 7.14 -16.06
CA LEU A 85 23.51 7.55 -15.44
C LEU A 85 22.56 8.21 -16.45
N ILE A 86 23.06 9.17 -17.24
CA ILE A 86 22.28 9.83 -18.29
C ILE A 86 21.80 8.81 -19.32
N ALA A 87 22.69 7.91 -19.78
CA ALA A 87 22.33 6.91 -20.78
C ALA A 87 21.20 5.98 -20.29
N VAL A 88 21.29 5.43 -19.09
CA VAL A 88 20.22 4.57 -18.55
C VAL A 88 18.95 5.36 -18.27
N THR A 89 19.06 6.63 -17.88
CA THR A 89 17.90 7.54 -17.69
C THR A 89 17.18 7.78 -19.01
N VAL A 90 17.92 8.05 -20.09
CA VAL A 90 17.36 8.22 -21.43
C VAL A 90 16.67 6.94 -21.89
N LEU A 91 17.25 5.75 -21.67
CA LEU A 91 16.61 4.47 -21.99
C LEU A 91 15.26 4.31 -21.24
N ALA A 92 15.22 4.63 -19.95
CA ALA A 92 14.01 4.59 -19.14
C ALA A 92 12.94 5.60 -19.61
N ILE A 93 13.34 6.81 -20.03
CA ILE A 93 12.41 7.80 -20.61
C ILE A 93 11.90 7.34 -21.99
N VAL A 94 12.78 6.79 -22.84
CA VAL A 94 12.43 6.23 -24.15
C VAL A 94 11.39 5.10 -24.01
N ALA A 95 11.46 4.32 -22.93
CA ALA A 95 10.43 3.32 -22.61
C ALA A 95 9.02 3.94 -22.51
N VAL A 96 8.90 5.10 -21.87
CA VAL A 96 7.64 5.85 -21.74
C VAL A 96 7.23 6.47 -23.09
N VAL A 97 8.17 6.97 -23.88
CA VAL A 97 7.86 7.59 -25.18
C VAL A 97 7.37 6.53 -26.18
N VAL A 98 8.10 5.43 -26.34
CA VAL A 98 7.85 4.43 -27.39
C VAL A 98 6.66 3.53 -27.04
N ALA A 99 6.52 3.15 -25.78
CA ALA A 99 5.49 2.24 -25.28
C ALA A 99 4.52 2.94 -24.31
N GLY A 100 4.38 4.25 -24.41
CA GLY A 100 3.57 5.13 -23.58
C GLY A 100 2.08 4.83 -23.51
N SER A 101 1.46 5.16 -22.37
CA SER A 101 0.00 5.02 -22.19
C SER A 101 -0.80 5.87 -23.17
N TRP A 102 -0.22 6.96 -23.68
CA TRP A 102 -0.80 7.80 -24.73
C TRP A 102 -1.03 7.06 -26.05
N ARG A 103 -0.26 6.01 -26.34
CA ARG A 103 -0.38 5.17 -27.55
C ARG A 103 -1.34 3.98 -27.41
N SER A 104 -1.90 3.77 -26.22
CA SER A 104 -2.78 2.62 -25.90
C SER A 104 -4.11 2.59 -26.67
N ALA A 105 -4.48 3.68 -27.36
CA ALA A 105 -5.69 3.77 -28.18
C ALA A 105 -5.51 3.32 -29.64
N GLY A 106 -4.27 3.02 -30.08
CA GLY A 106 -4.00 2.61 -31.45
C GLY A 106 -4.42 1.16 -31.72
N ALA A 107 -5.11 0.91 -32.84
CA ALA A 107 -5.56 -0.43 -33.25
C ALA A 107 -4.42 -1.47 -33.39
N ARG A 108 -3.16 -1.02 -33.48
CA ARG A 108 -1.95 -1.87 -33.59
C ARG A 108 -1.17 -2.02 -32.27
N PHE A 109 -1.67 -1.47 -31.16
CA PHE A 109 -0.95 -1.49 -29.89
C PHE A 109 -0.98 -2.88 -29.24
N ASN A 110 0.17 -3.57 -29.20
CA ASN A 110 0.31 -4.82 -28.47
C ASN A 110 0.80 -4.54 -27.03
N PRO A 111 -0.06 -4.74 -26.03
CA PRO A 111 0.21 -4.41 -24.63
C PRO A 111 1.29 -5.29 -24.00
N ALA A 112 1.34 -6.57 -24.35
CA ALA A 112 2.33 -7.51 -23.83
C ALA A 112 3.73 -7.19 -24.37
N ARG A 113 3.84 -6.81 -25.65
CA ARG A 113 5.10 -6.35 -26.24
C ARG A 113 5.53 -5.00 -25.66
N ALA A 114 4.60 -4.06 -25.48
CA ALA A 114 4.86 -2.79 -24.83
C ALA A 114 5.38 -2.98 -23.39
N ALA A 115 4.81 -3.93 -22.64
CA ALA A 115 5.25 -4.27 -21.30
C ALA A 115 6.68 -4.81 -21.25
N ARG A 116 6.99 -5.77 -22.12
CA ARG A 116 8.33 -6.36 -22.21
C ARG A 116 9.37 -5.34 -22.63
N LEU A 117 9.04 -4.47 -23.59
CA LEU A 117 9.92 -3.40 -24.03
C LEU A 117 10.19 -2.39 -22.91
N ARG A 118 9.14 -1.97 -22.19
CA ARG A 118 9.28 -1.08 -21.02
C ARG A 118 10.20 -1.68 -19.97
N LEU A 119 10.01 -2.96 -19.65
CA LEU A 119 10.87 -3.64 -18.68
C LEU A 119 12.32 -3.74 -19.19
N ALA A 120 12.53 -4.19 -20.43
CA ALA A 120 13.86 -4.37 -21.03
C ALA A 120 14.67 -3.06 -21.04
N LEU A 121 14.03 -1.94 -21.40
CA LEU A 121 14.66 -0.62 -21.40
C LEU A 121 14.96 -0.08 -19.99
N ASN A 122 14.31 -0.60 -18.96
CA ASN A 122 14.55 -0.24 -17.56
C ASN A 122 15.55 -1.14 -16.83
N VAL A 123 15.81 -2.37 -17.33
CA VAL A 123 16.79 -3.28 -16.74
C VAL A 123 18.15 -2.60 -16.51
N PRO A 124 18.74 -1.84 -17.46
CA PRO A 124 20.00 -1.15 -17.23
C PRO A 124 19.98 -0.19 -16.04
N TYR A 125 18.87 0.51 -15.84
CA TYR A 125 18.70 1.43 -14.70
C TYR A 125 18.65 0.65 -13.37
N LEU A 126 17.90 -0.46 -13.33
CA LEU A 126 17.82 -1.32 -12.16
C LEU A 126 19.17 -1.93 -11.80
N LEU A 127 19.96 -2.32 -12.80
CA LEU A 127 21.32 -2.82 -12.61
C LEU A 127 22.27 -1.73 -12.09
N LEU A 128 22.14 -0.50 -12.56
CA LEU A 128 22.91 0.62 -12.02
C LEU A 128 22.61 0.83 -10.54
N VAL A 129 21.34 0.88 -10.14
CA VAL A 129 20.95 1.00 -8.72
C VAL A 129 21.49 -0.17 -7.90
N LEU A 130 21.40 -1.40 -8.42
CA LEU A 130 21.96 -2.57 -7.74
C LEU A 130 23.48 -2.47 -7.57
N ALA A 131 24.21 -1.94 -8.56
CA ALA A 131 25.64 -1.73 -8.47
C ALA A 131 26.01 -0.75 -7.34
N PHE A 132 25.24 0.33 -7.15
CA PHE A 132 25.43 1.24 -6.00
C PHE A 132 25.20 0.55 -4.66
N VAL A 133 24.16 -0.29 -4.55
CA VAL A 133 23.89 -1.06 -3.32
C VAL A 133 25.02 -2.06 -3.03
N VAL A 134 25.51 -2.77 -4.04
CA VAL A 134 26.61 -3.74 -3.89
C VAL A 134 27.92 -3.02 -3.54
N PHE A 135 28.17 -1.87 -4.15
CA PHE A 135 29.32 -1.04 -3.86
C PHE A 135 29.29 -0.55 -2.40
N ASP A 136 28.15 -0.07 -1.91
CA ASP A 136 27.97 0.33 -0.51
C ASP A 136 28.21 -0.82 0.49
N ALA A 137 27.68 -2.01 0.19
CA ALA A 137 27.92 -3.20 1.00
C ALA A 137 29.42 -3.58 1.01
N TYR A 138 30.09 -3.47 -0.14
CA TYR A 138 31.53 -3.71 -0.25
C TYR A 138 32.33 -2.70 0.58
N GLU A 139 32.05 -1.40 0.44
CA GLU A 139 32.70 -0.34 1.20
C GLU A 139 32.52 -0.51 2.71
N THR A 140 31.31 -0.88 3.15
CA THR A 140 31.06 -1.11 4.57
C THR A 140 31.87 -2.25 5.15
N VAL A 141 32.05 -3.34 4.40
CA VAL A 141 32.90 -4.46 4.85
C VAL A 141 34.38 -4.07 4.78
N ARG A 142 34.79 -3.38 3.72
CA ARG A 142 36.20 -3.07 3.45
C ARG A 142 36.75 -1.98 4.38
N PHE A 143 35.97 -0.94 4.62
CA PHE A 143 36.35 0.25 5.37
C PHE A 143 35.70 0.32 6.75
N GLY A 144 34.95 -0.71 7.14
CA GLY A 144 34.34 -0.80 8.46
C GLY A 144 35.36 -0.63 9.59
N GLY A 145 35.00 0.18 10.59
CA GLY A 145 35.88 0.52 11.71
C GLY A 145 37.04 1.49 11.38
N THR A 146 37.12 2.02 10.16
CA THR A 146 38.04 3.10 9.79
C THR A 146 37.34 4.47 9.86
N VAL A 147 38.08 5.54 9.62
CA VAL A 147 37.52 6.90 9.49
C VAL A 147 36.82 7.13 8.14
N ASN A 148 36.98 6.22 7.18
CA ASN A 148 36.34 6.33 5.87
C ASN A 148 34.88 5.89 5.97
N VAL A 149 33.97 6.77 5.58
CA VAL A 149 32.53 6.53 5.65
C VAL A 149 32.06 5.84 4.37
N PRO A 150 31.34 4.72 4.41
CA PRO A 150 30.80 4.12 3.19
C PRO A 150 29.79 5.03 2.49
N GLY A 151 29.72 4.94 1.16
CA GLY A 151 28.98 5.88 0.32
C GLY A 151 27.46 5.91 0.54
N GLY A 152 26.86 4.82 1.02
CA GLY A 152 25.41 4.70 1.16
C GLY A 152 24.67 4.76 -0.18
N VAL A 153 23.34 4.84 -0.09
CA VAL A 153 22.45 4.98 -1.24
C VAL A 153 21.58 6.21 -1.03
N GLY A 154 21.83 7.24 -1.84
CA GLY A 154 21.26 8.57 -1.72
C GLY A 154 19.91 8.78 -2.44
N PRO A 155 19.31 9.98 -2.28
CA PRO A 155 17.99 10.32 -2.81
C PRO A 155 17.89 10.27 -4.34
N GLY A 156 19.00 10.44 -5.07
CA GLY A 156 19.04 10.23 -6.53
C GLY A 156 18.73 8.79 -6.91
N ALA A 157 19.33 7.82 -6.22
CA ALA A 157 19.01 6.41 -6.43
C ALA A 157 17.58 6.06 -6.00
N TRP A 158 17.05 6.69 -4.94
CA TRP A 158 15.65 6.49 -4.50
C TRP A 158 14.64 7.00 -5.54
N ALA A 159 14.85 8.22 -6.05
CA ALA A 159 14.02 8.77 -7.12
C ALA A 159 14.16 7.95 -8.40
N GLY A 160 15.38 7.52 -8.73
CA GLY A 160 15.67 6.72 -9.90
C GLY A 160 15.02 5.34 -9.90
N ILE A 161 15.11 4.61 -8.78
CA ILE A 161 14.46 3.29 -8.66
C ILE A 161 12.94 3.43 -8.75
N ALA A 162 12.37 4.47 -8.14
CA ALA A 162 10.94 4.72 -8.19
C ALA A 162 10.47 5.08 -9.61
N GLY A 163 11.18 6.00 -10.28
CA GLY A 163 10.89 6.42 -11.64
C GLY A 163 11.04 5.28 -12.66
N SER A 164 12.12 4.51 -12.58
CA SER A 164 12.35 3.35 -13.45
C SER A 164 11.28 2.26 -13.25
N LEU A 165 10.93 1.91 -12.02
CA LEU A 165 9.86 0.95 -11.73
C LEU A 165 8.46 1.44 -12.15
N LEU A 166 8.19 2.74 -12.07
CA LEU A 166 6.94 3.30 -12.61
C LEU A 166 6.93 3.25 -14.14
N SER A 167 8.04 3.57 -14.80
CA SER A 167 8.13 3.52 -16.26
C SER A 167 8.10 2.08 -16.80
N ALA A 168 8.59 1.10 -16.04
CA ALA A 168 8.55 -0.33 -16.35
C ALA A 168 7.13 -0.92 -16.24
N GLN A 169 6.23 -0.29 -15.49
CA GLN A 169 4.86 -0.77 -15.36
C GLN A 169 4.09 -0.54 -16.66
N ALA A 170 3.63 -1.63 -17.28
CA ALA A 170 2.80 -1.56 -18.47
C ALA A 170 1.34 -1.26 -18.13
N VAL A 171 0.64 -0.59 -19.06
CA VAL A 171 -0.82 -0.44 -19.04
C VAL A 171 -1.45 -1.83 -19.19
N PRO A 172 -2.21 -2.34 -18.21
CA PRO A 172 -2.86 -3.64 -18.35
C PRO A 172 -3.94 -3.54 -19.43
N ALA A 173 -3.69 -4.14 -20.59
CA ALA A 173 -4.74 -4.40 -21.56
C ALA A 173 -5.33 -5.78 -21.22
N GLY A 174 -6.55 -5.74 -20.70
CA GLY A 174 -7.24 -6.89 -20.13
C GLY A 174 -8.35 -6.50 -19.17
N ALA A 175 -8.36 -5.25 -18.67
CA ALA A 175 -9.53 -4.66 -18.01
C ALA A 175 -10.62 -4.19 -19.02
N LEU A 176 -10.65 -4.78 -20.20
CA LEU A 176 -11.72 -4.67 -21.18
C LEU A 176 -12.67 -5.85 -20.94
N ALA A 177 -13.81 -5.56 -20.32
CA ALA A 177 -14.97 -6.44 -20.15
C ALA A 177 -14.77 -7.75 -19.35
N GLY A 178 -14.74 -7.65 -18.01
CA GLY A 178 -14.97 -8.80 -17.13
C GLY A 178 -14.48 -8.59 -15.69
N PRO A 179 -15.06 -9.25 -14.68
CA PRO A 179 -14.48 -9.29 -13.34
C PRO A 179 -13.13 -10.01 -13.43
N VAL A 180 -12.04 -9.24 -13.31
CA VAL A 180 -10.67 -9.75 -13.30
C VAL A 180 -10.54 -10.79 -12.18
N PRO A 181 -10.10 -12.03 -12.48
CA PRO A 181 -9.79 -13.00 -11.43
C PRO A 181 -8.71 -12.43 -10.53
N ALA A 182 -8.96 -12.40 -9.23
CA ALA A 182 -7.99 -11.96 -8.23
C ALA A 182 -6.84 -12.98 -8.19
N GLY A 183 -5.76 -12.74 -8.94
CA GLY A 183 -4.64 -13.69 -8.96
C GLY A 183 -3.48 -13.29 -9.85
N ASP A 184 -3.62 -13.40 -11.17
CA ASP A 184 -2.46 -13.74 -11.99
C ASP A 184 -1.44 -12.61 -12.24
N GLU A 185 -1.83 -11.44 -12.75
CA GLU A 185 -0.87 -10.34 -12.99
C GLU A 185 -0.39 -9.65 -11.69
N SER A 186 -1.13 -9.85 -10.60
CA SER A 186 -0.78 -9.31 -9.29
C SER A 186 0.36 -10.07 -8.63
N THR A 187 0.57 -11.34 -8.98
CA THR A 187 1.54 -12.21 -8.31
C THR A 187 2.98 -11.79 -8.58
N GLY A 188 3.31 -11.34 -9.80
CA GLY A 188 4.68 -10.98 -10.20
C GLY A 188 5.22 -9.77 -9.44
N TRP A 189 4.52 -8.63 -9.51
CA TRP A 189 4.91 -7.40 -8.80
C TRP A 189 4.84 -7.55 -7.28
N HIS A 190 3.86 -8.31 -6.77
CA HIS A 190 3.84 -8.65 -5.34
C HIS A 190 5.00 -9.54 -4.92
N ARG A 191 5.43 -10.49 -5.76
CA ARG A 191 6.61 -11.31 -5.52
C ARG A 191 7.87 -10.45 -5.51
N SER A 192 8.03 -9.53 -6.47
CA SER A 192 9.13 -8.57 -6.48
C SER A 192 9.15 -7.71 -5.20
N ALA A 193 8.00 -7.18 -4.78
CA ALA A 193 7.90 -6.40 -3.54
C ALA A 193 8.25 -7.24 -2.30
N ARG A 194 7.86 -8.52 -2.25
CA ARG A 194 8.26 -9.44 -1.18
C ARG A 194 9.76 -9.67 -1.16
N VAL A 195 10.39 -9.88 -2.32
CA VAL A 195 11.84 -10.05 -2.42
C VAL A 195 12.56 -8.80 -1.96
N ILE A 196 12.16 -7.62 -2.45
CA ILE A 196 12.71 -6.32 -2.01
C ILE A 196 12.54 -6.14 -0.50
N GLY A 197 11.35 -6.44 0.03
CA GLY A 197 11.08 -6.36 1.47
C GLY A 197 11.95 -7.28 2.31
N SER A 198 12.10 -8.54 1.89
CA SER A 198 12.95 -9.52 2.59
C SER A 198 14.43 -9.14 2.52
N LEU A 199 14.92 -8.73 1.36
CA LEU A 199 16.30 -8.27 1.18
C LEU A 199 16.58 -7.02 2.02
N SER A 200 15.65 -6.07 2.05
CA SER A 200 15.73 -4.88 2.90
C SER A 200 15.81 -5.23 4.39
N MET A 201 15.01 -6.20 4.86
CA MET A 201 15.09 -6.66 6.25
C MET A 201 16.41 -7.36 6.57
N LEU A 202 16.88 -8.24 5.67
CA LEU A 202 18.15 -8.93 5.84
C LEU A 202 19.31 -7.92 5.89
N ALA A 203 19.32 -6.98 4.95
CA ALA A 203 20.30 -5.91 4.90
C ALA A 203 20.28 -5.06 6.17
N ALA A 204 19.10 -4.72 6.71
CA ALA A 204 18.98 -4.00 7.97
C ALA A 204 19.53 -4.79 9.18
N VAL A 205 19.32 -6.10 9.23
CA VAL A 205 19.88 -6.95 10.29
C VAL A 205 21.39 -7.06 10.18
N LEU A 206 21.91 -7.27 8.96
CA LEU A 206 23.35 -7.31 8.70
C LEU A 206 24.03 -5.98 9.02
N SER A 207 23.40 -4.87 8.60
CA SER A 207 23.78 -3.50 8.95
C SER A 207 23.98 -3.33 10.44
N PHE A 208 22.94 -3.66 11.23
CA PHE A 208 23.00 -3.56 12.68
C PHE A 208 24.14 -4.42 13.26
N GLY A 209 24.27 -5.66 12.77
CA GLY A 209 25.32 -6.58 13.20
C GLY A 209 26.74 -6.07 12.89
N PHE A 210 26.99 -5.59 11.68
CA PHE A 210 28.29 -5.03 11.29
C PHE A 210 28.61 -3.76 12.08
N ASN A 211 27.66 -2.83 12.22
CA ASN A 211 27.86 -1.63 13.05
C ASN A 211 28.23 -1.98 14.48
N LEU A 212 27.48 -2.89 15.09
CA LEU A 212 27.76 -3.32 16.46
C LEU A 212 29.12 -4.00 16.57
N TYR A 213 29.46 -4.89 15.64
CA TYR A 213 30.76 -5.55 15.59
C TYR A 213 31.91 -4.53 15.54
N TRP A 214 31.85 -3.56 14.62
CA TRP A 214 32.90 -2.55 14.47
C TRP A 214 32.99 -1.63 15.69
N ARG A 215 31.86 -1.27 16.30
CA ARG A 215 31.86 -0.47 17.53
C ARG A 215 32.41 -1.20 18.74
N VAL A 216 32.07 -2.48 18.89
CA VAL A 216 32.64 -3.32 19.93
C VAL A 216 34.15 -3.48 19.69
N ARG A 217 34.57 -3.76 18.45
CA ARG A 217 35.99 -3.86 18.11
C ARG A 217 36.75 -2.57 18.39
N TYR A 218 36.20 -1.42 18.01
CA TYR A 218 36.79 -0.11 18.30
C TYR A 218 36.93 0.13 19.81
N ALA A 219 35.87 -0.15 20.58
CA ALA A 219 35.88 -0.02 22.04
C ALA A 219 36.85 -0.98 22.75
N LEU A 220 37.24 -2.09 22.09
CA LEU A 220 38.19 -3.08 22.62
C LEU A 220 39.65 -2.82 22.23
N GLN A 221 39.92 -1.87 21.32
CA GLN A 221 41.28 -1.55 20.85
C GLN A 221 42.07 -0.61 21.80
N SER A 222 41.58 -0.34 23.01
CA SER A 222 42.31 0.46 24.01
C SER A 222 43.65 -0.18 24.37
N THR A 223 44.71 0.62 24.34
CA THR A 223 46.12 0.20 24.41
C THR A 223 46.54 -0.49 25.72
N GLY A 224 45.77 -0.38 26.81
CA GLY A 224 46.07 -1.01 28.11
C GLY A 224 45.36 -2.33 28.42
N GLY A 225 44.71 -2.99 27.45
CA GLY A 225 44.07 -4.30 27.66
C GLY A 225 42.73 -4.24 28.42
N ALA A 226 42.29 -5.38 28.99
CA ALA A 226 40.97 -5.52 29.63
C ALA A 226 40.77 -4.64 30.88
N GLU A 227 41.86 -4.21 31.52
CA GLU A 227 41.84 -3.36 32.72
C GLU A 227 41.52 -1.88 32.39
N GLU A 228 41.75 -1.43 31.15
CA GLU A 228 41.37 -0.10 30.65
C GLU A 228 39.94 -0.05 30.06
N PHE A 229 39.17 -1.14 30.15
CA PHE A 229 37.77 -1.16 29.71
C PHE A 229 36.92 -0.26 30.63
N GLY A 230 36.89 1.02 30.29
CA GLY A 230 36.30 2.08 31.10
C GLY A 230 34.86 2.41 30.74
N LYS A 231 34.28 3.34 31.53
CA LYS A 231 32.92 3.88 31.36
C LYS A 231 32.65 4.37 29.93
N GLN A 232 33.65 4.91 29.25
CA GLN A 232 33.54 5.43 27.87
C GLN A 232 33.29 4.32 26.85
N ASN A 233 33.97 3.19 26.96
CA ASN A 233 33.78 2.04 26.07
C ASN A 233 32.39 1.41 26.25
N ILE A 234 31.96 1.27 27.50
CA ILE A 234 30.60 0.81 27.84
C ILE A 234 29.55 1.77 27.26
N ALA A 235 29.75 3.08 27.42
CA ALA A 235 28.84 4.09 26.90
C ALA A 235 28.71 4.04 25.37
N VAL A 236 29.82 3.89 24.65
CA VAL A 236 29.83 3.77 23.18
C VAL A 236 29.05 2.54 22.73
N ILE A 237 29.28 1.38 23.35
CA ILE A 237 28.58 0.13 23.01
C ILE A 237 27.09 0.23 23.35
N ALA A 238 26.74 0.70 24.55
CA ALA A 238 25.35 0.83 24.99
C ALA A 238 24.56 1.76 24.07
N THR A 239 25.15 2.89 23.68
CA THR A 239 24.54 3.85 22.76
C THR A 239 24.35 3.21 21.38
N ALA A 240 25.38 2.52 20.86
CA ALA A 240 25.27 1.80 19.59
C ALA A 240 24.11 0.79 19.56
N VAL A 241 23.95 0.02 20.63
CA VAL A 241 22.88 -0.97 20.76
C VAL A 241 21.51 -0.30 20.75
N VAL A 242 21.29 0.71 21.59
CA VAL A 242 19.98 1.39 21.68
C VAL A 242 19.59 2.00 20.35
N TYR A 243 20.48 2.77 19.75
CA TYR A 243 20.23 3.44 18.47
C TYR A 243 20.03 2.44 17.33
N GLY A 244 20.90 1.43 17.25
CA GLY A 244 20.80 0.38 16.24
C GLY A 244 19.51 -0.44 16.36
N VAL A 245 19.08 -0.78 17.58
CA VAL A 245 17.81 -1.51 17.80
C VAL A 245 16.61 -0.66 17.41
N VAL A 246 16.58 0.63 17.78
CA VAL A 246 15.48 1.54 17.42
C VAL A 246 15.35 1.66 15.90
N ALA A 247 16.48 1.86 15.20
CA ALA A 247 16.51 1.93 13.74
C ALA A 247 16.05 0.61 13.10
N LEU A 248 16.60 -0.53 13.56
CA LEU A 248 16.25 -1.85 13.07
C LEU A 248 14.75 -2.13 13.21
N VAL A 249 14.16 -1.87 14.38
CA VAL A 249 12.73 -2.10 14.62
C VAL A 249 11.87 -1.24 13.68
N ALA A 250 12.23 0.03 13.47
CA ALA A 250 11.51 0.92 12.54
C ALA A 250 11.54 0.35 11.10
N VAL A 251 12.71 -0.09 10.65
CA VAL A 251 12.87 -0.68 9.30
C VAL A 251 12.10 -1.98 9.16
N LEU A 252 12.18 -2.88 10.14
CA LEU A 252 11.45 -4.15 10.12
C LEU A 252 9.93 -3.93 10.07
N ILE A 253 9.39 -2.97 10.83
CA ILE A 253 7.96 -2.64 10.81
C ILE A 253 7.54 -2.10 9.44
N ALA A 254 8.28 -1.14 8.90
CA ALA A 254 7.99 -0.52 7.62
C ALA A 254 8.09 -1.52 6.45
N SER A 255 9.21 -2.26 6.37
CA SER A 255 9.44 -3.25 5.30
C SER A 255 8.50 -4.45 5.40
N ARG A 256 7.91 -4.74 6.58
CA ARG A 256 6.89 -5.80 6.72
C ARG A 256 5.63 -5.52 5.90
N TRP A 257 5.34 -4.26 5.59
CA TRP A 257 4.21 -3.91 4.73
C TRP A 257 4.42 -4.38 3.28
N LEU A 258 5.67 -4.43 2.80
CA LEU A 258 6.03 -4.97 1.47
C LEU A 258 5.74 -6.47 1.35
N LEU A 259 5.79 -7.19 2.48
CA LEU A 259 5.52 -8.63 2.50
C LEU A 259 4.03 -8.97 2.36
N ARG A 260 3.15 -8.01 2.68
CA ARG A 260 1.70 -8.19 2.77
C ARG A 260 1.02 -7.79 1.46
N SER A 261 0.09 -8.62 0.98
CA SER A 261 -0.72 -8.35 -0.21
C SER A 261 -1.99 -7.53 0.07
N ALA A 262 -2.21 -7.16 1.33
CA ALA A 262 -3.40 -6.43 1.75
C ALA A 262 -3.40 -4.98 1.24
N ARG A 263 -4.59 -4.41 0.99
CA ARG A 263 -4.73 -3.07 0.38
C ARG A 263 -4.18 -1.98 1.30
N GLU A 264 -4.42 -2.10 2.59
CA GLU A 264 -3.90 -1.21 3.62
C GLU A 264 -2.37 -1.22 3.68
N SER A 265 -1.72 -2.37 3.52
CA SER A 265 -0.26 -2.45 3.50
C SER A 265 0.30 -1.74 2.28
N ARG A 266 -0.29 -1.95 1.10
CA ARG A 266 0.08 -1.22 -0.13
C ARG A 266 -0.07 0.31 0.02
N LEU A 267 -1.20 0.77 0.56
CA LEU A 267 -1.43 2.20 0.79
C LEU A 267 -0.44 2.78 1.79
N THR A 268 -0.10 2.02 2.85
CA THR A 268 0.87 2.45 3.85
C THR A 268 2.28 2.54 3.24
N THR A 269 2.69 1.55 2.44
CA THR A 269 3.96 1.58 1.70
C THR A 269 4.03 2.77 0.74
N VAL A 270 2.94 3.06 0.01
CA VAL A 270 2.90 4.22 -0.90
C VAL A 270 3.05 5.54 -0.13
N ALA A 271 2.35 5.69 0.99
CA ALA A 271 2.48 6.87 1.84
C ALA A 271 3.91 7.01 2.39
N LEU A 272 4.51 5.92 2.89
CA LEU A 272 5.87 5.93 3.41
C LEU A 272 6.89 6.24 2.32
N GLY A 273 6.89 5.52 1.20
CA GLY A 273 7.87 5.72 0.13
C GLY A 273 7.75 7.07 -0.57
N ALA A 274 6.53 7.61 -0.73
CA ALA A 274 6.35 8.98 -1.20
C ALA A 274 6.92 10.01 -0.20
N SER A 275 6.73 9.77 1.10
CA SER A 275 7.31 10.61 2.16
C SER A 275 8.84 10.53 2.18
N THR A 276 9.41 9.35 1.93
CA THR A 276 10.85 9.14 1.78
C THR A 276 11.43 9.93 0.62
N LEU A 277 10.79 9.88 -0.54
CA LEU A 277 11.22 10.65 -1.72
C LEU A 277 11.17 12.16 -1.44
N ALA A 278 10.06 12.64 -0.86
CA ALA A 278 9.93 14.05 -0.51
C ALA A 278 10.96 14.49 0.54
N ALA A 279 11.17 13.69 1.58
CA ALA A 279 12.17 13.95 2.62
C ALA A 279 13.58 14.00 2.04
N GLY A 280 13.97 13.02 1.22
CA GLY A 280 15.28 13.01 0.58
C GLY A 280 15.56 14.23 -0.28
N VAL A 281 14.55 14.70 -1.03
CA VAL A 281 14.62 15.93 -1.82
C VAL A 281 14.74 17.16 -0.91
N LEU A 282 13.88 17.31 0.08
CA LEU A 282 13.85 18.48 0.96
C LEU A 282 15.13 18.62 1.78
N VAL A 283 15.61 17.54 2.39
CA VAL A 283 16.84 17.52 3.20
C VAL A 283 18.05 17.86 2.34
N TRP A 284 18.06 17.49 1.06
CA TRP A 284 19.18 17.81 0.19
C TRP A 284 19.18 19.26 -0.32
N PHE A 285 18.02 19.76 -0.76
CA PHE A 285 17.95 21.09 -1.36
C PHE A 285 17.96 22.23 -0.34
N LEU A 286 17.52 21.99 0.89
CA LEU A 286 17.48 23.03 1.91
C LEU A 286 18.82 23.09 2.65
N PRO A 287 19.44 24.28 2.81
CA PRO A 287 20.68 24.42 3.58
C PRO A 287 20.58 23.86 5.01
N VAL A 288 19.42 24.07 5.66
CA VAL A 288 19.09 23.54 7.00
C VAL A 288 19.04 22.01 7.03
N GLY A 289 18.92 21.34 5.88
CA GLY A 289 18.90 19.89 5.81
C GLY A 289 20.20 19.24 6.28
N ARG A 290 21.32 19.96 6.23
CA ARG A 290 22.60 19.56 6.85
C ARG A 290 22.54 19.52 8.36
N ASP A 291 21.77 20.44 8.96
CA ASP A 291 21.67 20.59 10.41
C ASP A 291 20.74 19.55 11.05
N ILE A 292 19.86 18.89 10.27
CA ILE A 292 18.89 17.90 10.78
C ILE A 292 19.61 16.71 11.43
N ASP A 293 20.85 16.42 11.04
CA ASP A 293 21.62 15.30 11.62
C ASP A 293 22.20 15.58 13.01
N ALA A 294 22.43 16.86 13.34
CA ALA A 294 23.07 17.26 14.58
C ALA A 294 22.19 16.98 15.82
N PHE A 295 20.86 17.01 15.69
CA PHE A 295 20.02 17.01 16.89
C PHE A 295 19.82 15.65 17.56
N HIS A 296 20.04 14.51 16.89
CA HIS A 296 20.03 13.18 17.54
C HIS A 296 21.41 12.66 17.94
N GLY A 297 22.51 13.34 17.59
CA GLY A 297 23.86 12.82 17.88
C GLY A 297 24.18 11.49 17.18
N ILE A 298 23.38 11.08 16.18
CA ILE A 298 23.45 9.75 15.54
C ILE A 298 24.61 9.66 14.56
N ALA A 299 24.94 10.77 13.90
CA ALA A 299 26.12 10.89 13.06
C ALA A 299 27.40 10.48 13.82
N GLN A 300 27.50 10.85 15.11
CA GLN A 300 28.62 10.50 16.00
C GLN A 300 28.58 9.00 16.37
N ASN A 301 27.38 8.42 16.43
CA ASN A 301 27.12 7.08 16.93
C ASN A 301 26.79 6.00 15.88
N THR A 302 26.98 6.28 14.58
CA THR A 302 26.76 5.30 13.48
C THR A 302 27.92 5.25 12.47
N SER A 303 29.02 5.97 12.76
CA SER A 303 30.14 6.26 11.85
C SER A 303 31.04 5.09 11.42
N THR A 304 30.80 3.85 11.85
CA THR A 304 31.77 2.75 11.64
C THR A 304 31.30 1.62 10.73
N ALA A 305 30.03 1.59 10.32
CA ALA A 305 29.55 0.72 9.25
C ALA A 305 28.41 1.42 8.49
N GLY A 306 28.55 1.59 7.19
CA GLY A 306 27.59 2.31 6.34
C GLY A 306 26.58 1.41 5.65
N VAL A 307 26.08 0.37 6.31
CA VAL A 307 24.87 -0.31 5.83
C VAL A 307 23.72 0.15 6.71
N GLY A 308 22.53 0.36 6.14
CA GLY A 308 21.34 0.88 6.83
C GLY A 308 20.38 1.64 5.90
N PHE A 309 20.73 1.79 4.63
CA PHE A 309 20.09 2.69 3.65
C PHE A 309 19.12 1.98 2.70
N GLU A 310 19.10 0.64 2.69
CA GLU A 310 18.24 -0.14 1.81
C GLU A 310 16.76 0.00 2.17
N GLY A 311 16.44 0.42 3.39
CA GLY A 311 15.07 0.71 3.82
C GLY A 311 14.41 1.76 2.94
N TYR A 312 15.03 2.94 2.79
CA TYR A 312 14.49 4.03 1.97
C TYR A 312 14.37 3.64 0.50
N LEU A 313 15.41 3.02 -0.05
CA LEU A 313 15.40 2.51 -1.41
C LEU A 313 14.26 1.50 -1.61
N ALA A 314 14.08 0.56 -0.67
CA ALA A 314 13.01 -0.44 -0.70
C ALA A 314 11.62 0.17 -0.55
N TRP A 315 11.45 1.20 0.28
CA TRP A 315 10.16 1.88 0.45
C TRP A 315 9.82 2.72 -0.78
N ALA A 316 10.79 3.43 -1.38
CA ALA A 316 10.61 4.14 -2.64
C ALA A 316 10.26 3.18 -3.79
N ALA A 317 11.00 2.07 -3.91
CA ALA A 317 10.71 1.02 -4.88
C ALA A 317 9.32 0.40 -4.66
N GLY A 318 8.98 0.07 -3.41
CA GLY A 318 7.68 -0.47 -3.04
C GLY A 318 6.52 0.49 -3.32
N ALA A 319 6.73 1.79 -3.08
CA ALA A 319 5.76 2.82 -3.42
C ALA A 319 5.52 2.87 -4.93
N ALA A 320 6.57 2.83 -5.75
CA ALA A 320 6.44 2.75 -7.20
C ALA A 320 5.64 1.51 -7.64
N LEU A 321 5.96 0.33 -7.09
CA LEU A 321 5.27 -0.93 -7.41
C LEU A 321 3.77 -0.92 -7.08
N PHE A 322 3.37 -0.22 -6.02
CA PHE A 322 2.00 -0.25 -5.53
C PHE A 322 1.17 0.99 -5.88
N ALA A 323 1.77 2.16 -6.11
CA ALA A 323 1.07 3.43 -6.30
C ALA A 323 0.03 3.39 -7.43
N PRO A 324 0.34 2.87 -8.64
CA PRO A 324 -0.62 2.87 -9.74
C PRO A 324 -1.92 2.12 -9.40
N ARG A 325 -1.84 1.03 -8.65
CA ARG A 325 -3.01 0.21 -8.28
C ARG A 325 -3.67 0.66 -6.98
N ALA A 326 -2.87 1.09 -5.99
CA ALA A 326 -3.37 1.48 -4.68
C ALA A 326 -4.11 2.82 -4.70
N LEU A 327 -3.59 3.82 -5.45
CA LEU A 327 -4.17 5.16 -5.50
C LEU A 327 -5.24 5.30 -6.57
N PHE A 328 -5.07 4.66 -7.74
CA PHE A 328 -5.94 4.84 -8.90
C PHE A 328 -6.89 3.67 -9.18
N GLY A 329 -6.96 2.68 -8.27
CA GLY A 329 -8.01 1.65 -8.29
C GLY A 329 -9.43 2.23 -8.19
N HIS A 330 -10.45 1.44 -8.53
CA HIS A 330 -11.84 1.85 -8.37
C HIS A 330 -12.13 2.21 -6.91
N ARG A 331 -12.48 3.48 -6.66
CA ARG A 331 -12.86 3.97 -5.35
C ARG A 331 -14.37 3.89 -5.19
N ASN A 332 -14.83 2.93 -4.40
CA ASN A 332 -16.23 2.78 -4.06
C ASN A 332 -16.43 3.18 -2.59
N ALA A 333 -17.58 3.77 -2.25
CA ALA A 333 -17.95 4.06 -0.86
C ALA A 333 -18.35 2.77 -0.09
N SER A 334 -17.62 1.68 -0.29
CA SER A 334 -17.84 0.41 0.38
C SER A 334 -17.21 0.42 1.78
N PRO A 335 -17.78 -0.35 2.74
CA PRO A 335 -17.18 -0.50 4.06
C PRO A 335 -15.74 -1.04 4.02
N THR A 336 -15.44 -1.90 3.04
CA THR A 336 -14.10 -2.49 2.82
C THR A 336 -13.06 -1.46 2.39
N GLU A 337 -13.47 -0.43 1.66
CA GLU A 337 -12.55 0.63 1.25
C GLU A 337 -12.29 1.60 2.40
N GLU A 338 -13.32 1.99 3.14
CA GLU A 338 -13.18 2.78 4.36
C GLU A 338 -12.29 2.08 5.40
N SER A 339 -12.45 0.77 5.60
CA SER A 339 -11.62 0.01 6.53
C SER A 339 -10.15 -0.06 6.09
N ALA A 340 -9.87 -0.14 4.78
CA ALA A 340 -8.51 -0.13 4.26
C ALA A 340 -7.79 1.21 4.52
N TRP A 341 -8.46 2.34 4.31
CA TRP A 341 -7.90 3.67 4.61
C TRP A 341 -7.70 3.88 6.11
N ARG A 342 -8.66 3.46 6.95
CA ARG A 342 -8.50 3.49 8.41
C ARG A 342 -7.36 2.60 8.89
N ALA A 343 -7.21 1.40 8.32
CA ALA A 343 -6.10 0.51 8.65
C ALA A 343 -4.75 1.09 8.20
N THR A 344 -4.72 1.83 7.10
CA THR A 344 -3.55 2.60 6.67
C THR A 344 -3.15 3.64 7.71
N THR A 345 -4.10 4.45 8.20
CA THR A 345 -3.87 5.39 9.32
C THR A 345 -3.33 4.66 10.55
N ARG A 346 -3.91 3.50 10.90
CA ARG A 346 -3.48 2.68 12.05
C ARG A 346 -2.04 2.14 11.91
N ASN A 347 -1.61 1.82 10.69
CA ASN A 347 -0.25 1.36 10.41
C ASN A 347 0.76 2.51 10.46
N GLY A 348 0.44 3.67 9.87
CA GLY A 348 1.31 4.85 9.95
C GLY A 348 1.49 5.33 11.40
N LEU A 349 0.41 5.36 12.18
CA LEU A 349 0.47 5.68 13.62
C LEU A 349 1.31 4.68 14.42
N LEU A 350 1.39 3.41 14.02
CA LEU A 350 2.26 2.43 14.68
C LEU A 350 3.73 2.80 14.49
N LEU A 351 4.13 3.15 13.27
CA LEU A 351 5.53 3.50 12.99
C LEU A 351 5.94 4.79 13.70
N ILE A 352 5.07 5.82 13.68
CA ILE A 352 5.28 7.07 14.42
C ILE A 352 5.40 6.79 15.92
N ALA A 353 4.50 5.99 16.50
CA ALA A 353 4.54 5.66 17.91
C ALA A 353 5.84 4.92 18.29
N VAL A 354 6.23 3.91 17.52
CA VAL A 354 7.43 3.12 17.80
C VAL A 354 8.68 3.98 17.71
N TRP A 355 8.77 4.82 16.69
CA TRP A 355 9.88 5.75 16.54
C TRP A 355 9.94 6.77 17.68
N ALA A 356 8.81 7.38 18.03
CA ALA A 356 8.76 8.35 19.11
C ALA A 356 9.15 7.73 20.46
N VAL A 357 8.69 6.51 20.77
CA VAL A 357 9.14 5.77 21.97
C VAL A 357 10.63 5.44 21.91
N GLY A 358 11.12 4.97 20.75
CA GLY A 358 12.54 4.69 20.55
C GLY A 358 13.40 5.94 20.71
N SER A 359 12.91 7.09 20.24
CA SER A 359 13.55 8.40 20.41
C SER A 359 13.64 8.81 21.88
N VAL A 360 12.57 8.63 22.66
CA VAL A 360 12.65 8.83 24.13
C VAL A 360 13.74 7.94 24.74
N ALA A 361 13.82 6.67 24.33
CA ALA A 361 14.86 5.76 24.83
C ALA A 361 16.27 6.25 24.46
N MET A 362 16.49 6.66 23.21
CA MET A 362 17.76 7.26 22.76
C MET A 362 18.13 8.49 23.61
N ARG A 363 17.18 9.40 23.87
CA ARG A 363 17.41 10.59 24.71
C ARG A 363 17.74 10.25 26.16
N ILE A 364 17.07 9.25 26.74
CA ILE A 364 17.40 8.78 28.09
C ILE A 364 18.82 8.20 28.10
N THR A 365 19.20 7.42 27.08
CA THR A 365 20.56 6.91 26.95
C THR A 365 21.59 8.03 26.86
N ASP A 366 21.35 9.06 26.04
CA ASP A 366 22.25 10.22 25.95
C ASP A 366 22.40 10.95 27.30
N LEU A 367 21.30 11.16 28.02
CA LEU A 367 21.30 11.77 29.35
C LEU A 367 22.13 10.95 30.34
N VAL A 368 21.93 9.63 30.37
CA VAL A 368 22.64 8.70 31.27
C VAL A 368 24.13 8.68 30.93
N VAL A 369 24.48 8.53 29.64
CA VAL A 369 25.87 8.53 29.17
C VAL A 369 26.55 9.85 29.51
N GLY A 370 25.88 10.97 29.22
CA GLY A 370 26.43 12.28 29.51
C GLY A 370 26.66 12.51 31.01
N VAL A 371 25.80 11.98 31.89
CA VAL A 371 26.01 12.01 33.35
C VAL A 371 27.18 11.12 33.76
N ILE A 372 27.27 9.90 33.22
CA ILE A 372 28.32 8.93 33.54
C ILE A 372 29.71 9.42 33.12
N LEU A 373 29.79 10.06 31.94
CA LEU A 373 31.04 10.57 31.36
C LEU A 373 31.33 12.03 31.71
N ASN A 374 30.44 12.67 32.49
CA ASN A 374 30.53 14.08 32.86
C ASN A 374 30.72 15.01 31.65
N TYR A 375 30.01 14.73 30.54
CA TYR A 375 30.10 15.58 29.35
C TYR A 375 29.41 16.93 29.57
N PRO A 376 29.95 18.01 28.99
CA PRO A 376 29.27 19.30 28.96
C PRO A 376 28.17 19.27 27.89
N PHE A 377 26.95 18.85 28.26
CA PHE A 377 25.79 18.87 27.36
C PHE A 377 24.58 19.52 28.04
N SER A 378 23.71 20.13 27.23
CA SER A 378 22.45 20.72 27.70
C SER A 378 21.45 19.62 28.07
N ARG A 379 21.30 19.34 29.38
CA ARG A 379 20.27 18.43 29.91
C ARG A 379 18.86 18.91 29.55
N TYR A 380 18.66 20.23 29.52
CA TYR A 380 17.39 20.86 29.17
C TYR A 380 16.95 20.47 27.75
N SER A 381 17.85 20.57 26.76
CA SER A 381 17.55 20.23 25.36
C SER A 381 17.07 18.79 25.20
N SER A 382 17.76 17.82 25.81
CA SER A 382 17.39 16.41 25.73
C SER A 382 16.05 16.11 26.43
N ILE A 383 15.75 16.76 27.56
CA ILE A 383 14.48 16.58 28.27
C ILE A 383 13.31 17.17 27.47
N VAL A 384 13.47 18.36 26.88
CA VAL A 384 12.43 18.98 26.05
C VAL A 384 12.10 18.10 24.84
N LEU A 385 13.12 17.60 24.13
CA LEU A 385 12.90 16.71 22.99
C LEU A 385 12.25 15.39 23.42
N ALA A 386 12.69 14.79 24.54
CA ALA A 386 12.06 13.59 25.09
C ALA A 386 10.58 13.82 25.46
N ALA A 387 10.21 15.01 25.95
CA ALA A 387 8.83 15.35 26.26
C ALA A 387 7.96 15.46 25.00
N PHE A 388 8.45 16.11 23.94
CA PHE A 388 7.77 16.16 22.63
C PHE A 388 7.55 14.77 22.05
N ASP A 389 8.57 13.91 22.16
CA ASP A 389 8.53 12.54 21.67
C ASP A 389 7.53 11.70 22.46
N LEU A 390 7.55 11.81 23.78
CA LEU A 390 6.62 11.10 24.65
C LEU A 390 5.17 11.55 24.39
N ALA A 391 4.92 12.85 24.26
CA ALA A 391 3.59 13.37 23.93
C ALA A 391 3.09 12.85 22.58
N THR A 392 3.95 12.86 21.56
CA THR A 392 3.65 12.32 20.23
C THR A 392 3.37 10.81 20.28
N ALA A 393 4.17 10.06 21.02
CA ALA A 393 4.00 8.62 21.21
C ALA A 393 2.65 8.29 21.89
N VAL A 394 2.36 8.96 23.02
CA VAL A 394 1.11 8.75 23.77
C VAL A 394 -0.09 9.07 22.89
N LEU A 395 -0.08 10.19 22.17
CA LEU A 395 -1.15 10.56 21.26
C LEU A 395 -1.31 9.53 20.13
N ALA A 396 -0.22 9.12 19.48
CA ALA A 396 -0.25 8.16 18.39
C ALA A 396 -0.79 6.78 18.85
N ILE A 397 -0.34 6.29 20.01
CA ILE A 397 -0.80 5.03 20.60
C ILE A 397 -2.29 5.10 20.95
N TRP A 398 -2.70 6.17 21.63
CA TRP A 398 -4.08 6.36 22.05
C TRP A 398 -5.01 6.46 20.83
N LEU A 399 -4.66 7.31 19.86
CA LEU A 399 -5.43 7.49 18.63
C LEU A 399 -5.56 6.17 17.88
N ARG A 400 -4.45 5.44 17.72
CA ARG A 400 -4.42 4.12 17.07
C ARG A 400 -5.39 3.12 17.70
N ARG A 401 -5.57 3.15 19.02
CA ARG A 401 -6.52 2.28 19.76
C ARG A 401 -7.97 2.75 19.64
N ARG A 402 -8.22 4.05 19.55
CA ARG A 402 -9.55 4.67 19.54
C ARG A 402 -10.09 5.02 18.13
N LEU A 403 -9.34 4.76 17.06
CA LEU A 403 -9.71 5.11 15.67
C LEU A 403 -11.13 4.69 15.25
N THR A 404 -11.65 3.56 15.74
CA THR A 404 -12.98 3.06 15.37
C THR A 404 -14.13 3.68 16.17
N THR A 405 -13.83 4.24 17.34
CA THR A 405 -14.83 4.81 18.26
C THR A 405 -15.00 6.32 18.09
N LEU A 406 -14.05 6.99 17.42
CA LEU A 406 -14.03 8.44 17.26
C LEU A 406 -14.78 8.90 16.00
N SER A 407 -15.30 10.12 16.04
CA SER A 407 -15.90 10.76 14.88
C SER A 407 -14.84 11.11 13.82
N ALA A 408 -15.23 11.16 12.54
CA ALA A 408 -14.28 11.47 11.46
C ALA A 408 -13.60 12.84 11.61
N ARG A 409 -14.32 13.84 12.15
CA ARG A 409 -13.77 15.17 12.44
C ARG A 409 -12.70 15.10 13.51
N MET A 410 -12.95 14.35 14.59
CA MET A 410 -11.99 14.16 15.67
C MET A 410 -10.75 13.41 15.19
N VAL A 411 -10.92 12.32 14.42
CA VAL A 411 -9.79 11.59 13.83
C VAL A 411 -8.94 12.49 12.94
N THR A 412 -9.57 13.31 12.09
CA THR A 412 -8.87 14.24 11.20
C THR A 412 -8.09 15.30 12.00
N SER A 413 -8.73 15.91 12.99
CA SER A 413 -8.10 16.92 13.85
C SER A 413 -6.89 16.35 14.60
N LEU A 414 -7.04 15.16 15.20
CA LEU A 414 -5.97 14.51 15.95
C LEU A 414 -4.84 14.00 15.05
N CYS A 415 -5.13 13.52 13.83
CA CYS A 415 -4.09 13.24 12.84
C CYS A 415 -3.36 14.52 12.42
N GLY A 416 -4.06 15.65 12.32
CA GLY A 416 -3.47 16.97 12.12
C GLY A 416 -2.54 17.35 13.26
N LEU A 417 -2.97 17.16 14.51
CA LEU A 417 -2.13 17.39 15.69
C LEU A 417 -0.88 16.50 15.68
N VAL A 418 -0.99 15.21 15.33
CA VAL A 418 0.18 14.33 15.17
C VAL A 418 1.15 14.88 14.13
N ALA A 419 0.66 15.34 12.98
CA ALA A 419 1.50 15.96 11.95
C ALA A 419 2.19 17.24 12.44
N THR A 420 1.46 18.11 13.14
CA THR A 420 2.01 19.33 13.75
C THR A 420 3.09 19.00 14.77
N LEU A 421 2.86 18.01 15.65
CA LEU A 421 3.85 17.58 16.63
C LEU A 421 5.09 16.97 15.98
N SER A 422 4.95 16.17 14.92
CA SER A 422 6.08 15.63 14.16
C SER A 422 6.93 16.74 13.54
N VAL A 423 6.30 17.76 12.94
CA VAL A 423 7.03 18.90 12.35
C VAL A 423 7.67 19.77 13.44
N ALA A 424 6.92 20.07 14.50
CA ALA A 424 7.41 20.86 15.64
C ALA A 424 8.62 20.20 16.29
N ARG A 425 8.62 18.88 16.46
CA ARG A 425 9.77 18.10 16.96
C ARG A 425 11.02 18.33 16.12
N VAL A 426 10.92 18.30 14.79
CA VAL A 426 12.08 18.54 13.90
C VAL A 426 12.60 19.96 14.06
N ILE A 427 11.71 20.96 14.09
CA ILE A 427 12.09 22.37 14.26
C ILE A 427 12.75 22.60 15.62
N VAL A 428 12.14 22.14 16.70
CA VAL A 428 12.69 22.25 18.06
C VAL A 428 14.01 21.49 18.18
N GLY A 429 14.12 20.33 17.51
CA GLY A 429 15.36 19.57 17.41
C GLY A 429 16.50 20.39 16.81
N LEU A 430 16.25 21.02 15.66
CA LEU A 430 17.22 21.87 14.96
C LEU A 430 17.71 23.06 15.80
N GLU A 431 16.79 23.72 16.51
CA GLU A 431 17.10 24.89 17.34
C GLU A 431 17.84 24.52 18.63
N LEU A 432 17.47 23.39 19.26
CA LEU A 432 18.02 22.97 20.55
C LEU A 432 19.26 22.07 20.45
N ALA A 433 19.66 21.68 19.23
CA ALA A 433 20.82 20.85 18.99
C ALA A 433 22.11 21.52 19.49
N PRO A 434 22.88 20.91 20.41
CA PRO A 434 24.17 21.44 20.80
C PRO A 434 25.12 21.35 19.60
N ARG A 435 25.51 22.50 19.06
CA ARG A 435 26.53 22.63 18.02
C ARG A 435 27.87 22.74 18.74
N PHE A 436 28.65 21.67 18.76
CA PHE A 436 30.04 21.78 19.23
C PHE A 436 30.78 22.68 18.24
N GLU A 437 31.46 23.72 18.74
CA GLU A 437 32.41 24.45 17.90
C GLU A 437 33.50 23.49 17.44
N ASP A 438 33.83 23.53 16.15
CA ASP A 438 34.93 22.74 15.62
C ASP A 438 36.21 23.10 16.37
N SER A 439 36.91 22.08 16.88
CA SER A 439 38.25 22.27 17.40
C SER A 439 39.14 22.85 16.29
N PRO A 440 40.09 23.74 16.60
CA PRO A 440 41.06 24.24 15.61
C PRO A 440 41.83 23.14 14.86
N ASN A 441 41.86 21.92 15.43
CA ASN A 441 42.49 20.73 14.88
C ASN A 441 41.51 19.70 14.31
N SER A 442 40.22 20.04 14.19
CA SER A 442 39.23 19.16 13.57
C SER A 442 39.60 18.93 12.09
N PRO A 443 39.48 17.69 11.57
CA PRO A 443 39.59 17.43 10.14
C PRO A 443 38.65 18.36 9.36
N ALA A 444 39.06 18.75 8.15
CA ALA A 444 38.20 19.55 7.27
C ALA A 444 36.81 18.88 7.16
N LEU A 445 35.76 19.67 7.38
CA LEU A 445 34.38 19.20 7.28
C LEU A 445 34.15 18.57 5.92
N HIS A 446 33.38 17.49 5.87
CA HIS A 446 33.08 16.86 4.59
C HIS A 446 32.35 17.87 3.71
N PRO A 447 32.82 18.14 2.47
CA PRO A 447 32.35 19.26 1.64
C PRO A 447 30.86 19.18 1.30
N VAL A 448 30.28 17.99 1.43
CA VAL A 448 28.87 17.71 1.17
C VAL A 448 27.98 17.97 2.38
N TYR A 449 28.48 17.70 3.59
CA TYR A 449 27.67 17.54 4.81
C TYR A 449 27.95 18.60 5.86
N GLY A 450 29.05 19.34 5.74
CA GLY A 450 29.39 20.40 6.70
C GLY A 450 29.65 19.88 8.12
N ASN A 451 29.86 18.56 8.26
CA ASN A 451 30.32 17.90 9.47
C ASN A 451 31.34 16.80 9.10
N ASN A 452 32.07 16.31 10.09
CA ASN A 452 33.09 15.25 9.97
C ASN A 452 32.51 13.84 10.18
N LEU A 453 31.18 13.70 10.10
CA LEU A 453 30.48 12.47 10.44
C LEU A 453 29.71 11.96 9.23
N ALA A 454 29.49 10.65 9.22
CA ALA A 454 28.61 10.00 8.27
C ALA A 454 27.20 10.58 8.44
N GLN A 455 26.87 11.62 7.70
CA GLN A 455 25.50 12.06 7.57
C GLN A 455 24.71 10.90 6.98
N GLN A 456 23.50 10.64 7.50
CA GLN A 456 22.38 9.91 6.86
C GLN A 456 21.81 8.76 7.73
N ILE A 457 20.57 8.93 8.21
CA ILE A 457 19.43 7.98 8.09
C ILE A 457 18.32 8.44 9.02
N THR A 458 18.61 8.58 10.31
CA THR A 458 17.61 8.83 11.35
C THR A 458 17.04 10.23 11.30
N SER A 459 17.86 11.19 10.90
CA SER A 459 17.43 12.58 10.72
C SER A 459 16.56 12.79 9.48
N THR A 460 16.88 12.11 8.37
CA THR A 460 15.96 12.02 7.21
C THR A 460 14.69 11.23 7.56
N PHE A 461 14.76 10.31 8.53
CA PHE A 461 13.61 9.52 8.95
C PHE A 461 12.57 10.39 9.64
N ASP A 462 12.97 11.34 10.48
CA ASP A 462 12.04 12.25 11.12
C ASP A 462 11.29 13.13 10.12
N VAL A 463 11.96 13.60 9.07
CA VAL A 463 11.30 14.30 7.95
C VAL A 463 10.38 13.34 7.17
N THR A 464 10.80 12.09 6.98
CA THR A 464 9.97 11.03 6.38
C THR A 464 8.72 10.78 7.22
N LEU A 465 8.81 10.79 8.55
CA LEU A 465 7.68 10.64 9.47
C LEU A 465 6.76 11.86 9.46
N CYS A 466 7.29 13.06 9.26
CA CYS A 466 6.46 14.25 9.01
C CYS A 466 5.61 14.06 7.74
N GLY A 467 6.24 13.61 6.64
CA GLY A 467 5.52 13.26 5.41
C GLY A 467 4.49 12.15 5.63
N LEU A 468 4.84 11.11 6.40
CA LEU A 468 3.92 10.03 6.74
C LEU A 468 2.75 10.53 7.60
N ALA A 469 3.00 11.45 8.52
CA ALA A 469 2.00 12.08 9.37
C ALA A 469 0.98 12.89 8.51
N LEU A 470 1.46 13.60 7.49
CA LEU A 470 0.59 14.21 6.47
C LEU A 470 -0.16 13.16 5.64
N GLY A 471 0.51 12.06 5.28
CA GLY A 471 -0.11 10.93 4.58
C GLY A 471 -1.26 10.28 5.37
N ILE A 472 -1.11 10.08 6.68
CA ILE A 472 -2.18 9.56 7.53
C ILE A 472 -3.31 10.58 7.73
N LEU A 473 -3.01 11.89 7.73
CA LEU A 473 -4.02 12.95 7.75
C LEU A 473 -4.86 12.90 6.47
N VAL A 474 -4.24 12.76 5.29
CA VAL A 474 -4.94 12.56 4.03
C VAL A 474 -5.80 11.28 4.09
N ALA A 475 -5.27 10.18 4.62
CA ALA A 475 -6.04 8.94 4.79
C ALA A 475 -7.25 9.12 5.73
N ALA A 476 -7.12 9.91 6.80
CA ALA A 476 -8.22 10.25 7.70
C ALA A 476 -9.31 11.07 7.01
N ILE A 477 -8.92 12.09 6.24
CA ILE A 477 -9.83 12.92 5.43
C ILE A 477 -10.59 12.06 4.43
N VAL A 478 -9.89 11.21 3.67
CA VAL A 478 -10.49 10.28 2.70
C VAL A 478 -11.47 9.33 3.38
N THR A 479 -11.09 8.74 4.52
CA THR A 479 -11.96 7.88 5.32
C THR A 479 -13.25 8.62 5.70
N GLY A 480 -13.15 9.86 6.20
CA GLY A 480 -14.30 10.70 6.56
C GLY A 480 -15.24 10.99 5.38
N HIS A 481 -14.68 11.34 4.22
CA HIS A 481 -15.48 11.55 3.00
C HIS A 481 -16.21 10.28 2.54
N LEU A 482 -15.56 9.11 2.62
CA LEU A 482 -16.18 7.84 2.26
C LEU A 482 -17.32 7.48 3.23
N SER A 483 -17.11 7.65 4.54
CA SER A 483 -18.14 7.47 5.57
C SER A 483 -19.34 8.39 5.31
N GLY A 484 -19.09 9.67 5.04
CA GLY A 484 -20.13 10.67 4.76
C GLY A 484 -20.95 10.35 3.52
N ARG A 485 -20.28 10.00 2.40
CA ARG A 485 -20.96 9.58 1.16
C ARG A 485 -21.82 8.34 1.37
N ARG A 486 -21.34 7.35 2.15
CA ARG A 486 -22.13 6.15 2.46
C ARG A 486 -23.36 6.50 3.28
N LEU A 487 -23.24 7.35 4.29
CA LEU A 487 -24.36 7.80 5.11
C LEU A 487 -25.39 8.56 4.27
N ALA A 488 -24.95 9.47 3.39
CA ALA A 488 -25.82 10.19 2.46
C ALA A 488 -26.57 9.23 1.52
N ARG A 489 -25.87 8.23 0.95
CA ARG A 489 -26.50 7.19 0.12
C ARG A 489 -27.52 6.35 0.89
N ARG A 490 -27.23 5.99 2.14
CA ARG A 490 -28.18 5.26 3.00
C ARG A 490 -29.40 6.12 3.32
N ALA A 491 -29.21 7.41 3.62
CA ALA A 491 -30.30 8.34 3.85
C ALA A 491 -31.17 8.52 2.60
N ALA A 492 -30.55 8.70 1.42
CA ALA A 492 -31.26 8.79 0.15
C ALA A 492 -32.06 7.51 -0.16
N ARG A 493 -31.49 6.32 0.06
CA ARG A 493 -32.20 5.05 -0.08
C ARG A 493 -33.37 4.91 0.89
N ARG A 494 -33.21 5.34 2.14
CA ARG A 494 -34.31 5.35 3.13
C ARG A 494 -35.42 6.30 2.72
N ARG A 495 -35.09 7.50 2.23
CA ARG A 495 -36.07 8.47 1.70
C ARG A 495 -36.80 7.92 0.48
N ALA A 496 -36.09 7.31 -0.46
CA ALA A 496 -36.69 6.67 -1.64
C ALA A 496 -37.60 5.50 -1.25
N ALA A 497 -37.18 4.66 -0.29
CA ALA A 497 -38.02 3.57 0.22
C ALA A 497 -39.29 4.09 0.92
N ALA A 498 -39.18 5.16 1.71
CA ALA A 498 -40.32 5.80 2.35
C ALA A 498 -41.27 6.44 1.31
N ALA A 499 -40.73 7.09 0.28
CA ALA A 499 -41.52 7.65 -0.81
C ALA A 499 -42.24 6.56 -1.63
N ASN A 500 -41.57 5.44 -1.91
CA ASN A 500 -42.17 4.30 -2.60
C ASN A 500 -43.22 3.58 -1.75
N ALA A 501 -43.07 3.57 -0.42
CA ALA A 501 -44.08 3.02 0.50
C ALA A 501 -45.30 3.95 0.63
N ALA A 502 -45.11 5.26 0.47
CA ALA A 502 -46.18 6.26 0.46
C ALA A 502 -46.87 6.41 -0.90
N ALA A 503 -46.27 5.88 -1.98
CA ALA A 503 -46.88 5.88 -3.30
C ALA A 503 -48.14 5.00 -3.28
N THR A 504 -49.30 5.61 -3.57
CA THR A 504 -50.57 4.93 -3.71
C THR A 504 -50.44 3.86 -4.80
N THR A 505 -50.43 2.58 -4.43
CA THR A 505 -50.56 1.52 -5.42
C THR A 505 -51.95 1.64 -6.03
N THR A 506 -52.02 1.98 -7.31
CA THR A 506 -53.23 1.77 -8.11
C THR A 506 -53.49 0.27 -8.13
N ARG A 507 -54.25 -0.23 -7.14
CA ARG A 507 -54.91 -1.52 -7.27
C ARG A 507 -55.81 -1.37 -8.49
N VAL A 508 -55.41 -1.95 -9.61
CA VAL A 508 -56.32 -2.20 -10.72
C VAL A 508 -57.52 -2.94 -10.11
N PRO A 509 -58.74 -2.38 -10.14
CA PRO A 509 -59.91 -3.12 -9.74
C PRO A 509 -60.03 -4.26 -10.73
N VAL A 510 -59.74 -5.49 -10.30
CA VAL A 510 -60.19 -6.67 -11.04
C VAL A 510 -61.72 -6.60 -10.92
N GLY A 511 -62.38 -6.28 -12.02
CA GLY A 511 -63.82 -6.19 -12.06
C GLY A 511 -64.44 -7.46 -11.47
N ARG A 512 -65.49 -7.29 -10.65
CA ARG A 512 -66.43 -8.36 -10.30
C ARG A 512 -67.10 -8.83 -11.60
N GLY A 513 -66.42 -9.71 -12.31
CA GLY A 513 -66.97 -10.47 -13.42
C GLY A 513 -67.34 -11.86 -12.92
N ALA A 514 -68.64 -12.15 -12.95
CA ALA A 514 -69.31 -13.45 -12.97
C ALA A 514 -68.86 -14.54 -11.97
N GLY A 515 -69.82 -15.02 -11.18
CA GLY A 515 -69.65 -16.20 -10.32
C GLY A 515 -69.23 -17.45 -11.11
N PRO A 516 -68.59 -18.42 -10.44
CA PRO A 516 -68.14 -19.64 -11.11
C PRO A 516 -69.34 -20.41 -11.66
N SER A 517 -69.32 -20.62 -12.98
CA SER A 517 -70.25 -21.50 -13.69
C SER A 517 -70.08 -22.93 -13.18
N ALA A 518 -71.16 -23.46 -12.59
CA ALA A 518 -71.27 -24.86 -12.24
C ALA A 518 -71.49 -25.68 -13.53
N ALA A 519 -70.40 -26.15 -14.13
CA ALA A 519 -70.46 -27.19 -15.14
C ALA A 519 -70.45 -28.56 -14.45
N ALA A 520 -71.50 -29.34 -14.71
CA ALA A 520 -71.78 -30.62 -14.10
C ALA A 520 -70.73 -31.68 -14.47
N THR A 521 -70.02 -32.20 -13.46
CA THR A 521 -69.18 -33.38 -13.60
C THR A 521 -70.06 -34.64 -13.52
N THR A 522 -70.04 -35.41 -14.60
CA THR A 522 -70.63 -36.75 -14.76
C THR A 522 -70.12 -37.70 -13.67
N ARG A 523 -71.04 -38.29 -12.89
CA ARG A 523 -70.78 -39.40 -11.98
C ARG A 523 -70.67 -40.70 -12.78
N ILE A 524 -69.58 -41.43 -12.62
CA ILE A 524 -69.44 -42.84 -13.03
C ILE A 524 -69.63 -43.70 -11.77
N PRO A 525 -70.48 -44.75 -11.76
CA PRO A 525 -70.79 -45.51 -10.55
C PRO A 525 -69.67 -46.48 -10.17
N ALA A 526 -69.37 -46.55 -8.88
CA ALA A 526 -68.54 -47.59 -8.28
C ALA A 526 -69.37 -48.87 -8.07
N GLY A 527 -68.95 -49.96 -8.71
CA GLY A 527 -69.41 -51.31 -8.43
C GLY A 527 -68.34 -52.08 -7.64
N VAL A 528 -68.79 -52.75 -6.58
CA VAL A 528 -68.12 -53.78 -5.76
C VAL A 528 -69.10 -54.97 -5.82
N PRO A 529 -68.74 -56.29 -5.83
CA PRO A 529 -67.75 -56.94 -4.96
C PRO A 529 -66.95 -58.15 -5.53
N GLY A 530 -65.87 -58.50 -4.81
CA GLY A 530 -65.53 -59.91 -4.50
C GLY A 530 -64.22 -60.47 -5.06
N GLY A 531 -63.40 -61.08 -4.18
CA GLY A 531 -62.49 -62.19 -4.53
C GLY A 531 -61.00 -62.01 -4.22
N ASP A 532 -60.63 -62.30 -2.97
CA ASP A 532 -59.42 -62.97 -2.45
C ASP A 532 -58.24 -63.26 -3.41
N ASN A 533 -57.04 -62.74 -3.09
CA ASN A 533 -55.77 -63.48 -2.90
C ASN A 533 -54.52 -62.55 -2.92
N GLU A 534 -53.72 -62.62 -1.85
CA GLU A 534 -52.31 -62.16 -1.71
C GLU A 534 -51.33 -63.25 -2.25
N PRO A 535 -49.98 -63.10 -2.23
CA PRO A 535 -49.01 -62.09 -2.75
C PRO A 535 -47.88 -62.86 -3.56
N PRO A 536 -46.54 -62.58 -3.59
CA PRO A 536 -45.69 -61.40 -3.30
C PRO A 536 -44.53 -61.08 -4.33
N THR A 537 -43.84 -59.94 -4.11
CA THR A 537 -42.39 -59.62 -4.34
C THR A 537 -41.71 -59.78 -5.71
N THR A 538 -41.12 -58.69 -6.26
CA THR A 538 -39.66 -58.40 -6.25
C THR A 538 -39.31 -57.11 -7.03
N GLU A 539 -38.38 -56.33 -6.47
CA GLU A 539 -37.73 -55.12 -7.03
C GLU A 539 -36.83 -55.44 -8.24
N ILE A 540 -36.46 -54.47 -9.10
CA ILE A 540 -35.12 -53.81 -9.26
C ILE A 540 -35.13 -53.12 -10.66
N PRO A 541 -34.38 -52.05 -11.03
CA PRO A 541 -34.11 -50.71 -10.46
C PRO A 541 -34.31 -49.56 -11.51
N PRO A 542 -34.28 -48.26 -11.14
CA PRO A 542 -34.38 -47.15 -12.09
C PRO A 542 -33.02 -46.75 -12.70
N LEU A 543 -32.95 -46.67 -14.04
CA LEU A 543 -31.82 -46.07 -14.75
C LEU A 543 -31.84 -44.54 -14.58
N ALA A 544 -30.73 -44.01 -14.05
CA ALA A 544 -30.46 -42.60 -13.86
C ALA A 544 -30.06 -41.95 -15.19
N ASN A 545 -30.86 -40.98 -15.67
CA ASN A 545 -30.44 -39.75 -16.38
C ASN A 545 -31.63 -39.03 -17.05
N ALA A 546 -32.53 -38.48 -16.23
CA ALA A 546 -33.48 -37.46 -16.67
C ALA A 546 -33.72 -36.43 -15.53
N PRO A 547 -33.70 -35.11 -15.81
CA PRO A 547 -33.66 -34.07 -14.78
C PRO A 547 -35.01 -33.88 -14.09
N ARG A 548 -35.04 -33.98 -12.75
CA ARG A 548 -36.23 -33.74 -11.92
C ARG A 548 -36.30 -32.28 -11.47
N ILE A 549 -37.38 -31.59 -11.84
CA ILE A 549 -37.78 -30.29 -11.29
C ILE A 549 -38.61 -30.56 -10.03
N PHE A 550 -38.12 -30.07 -8.90
CA PHE A 550 -38.82 -30.15 -7.61
C PHE A 550 -39.91 -29.07 -7.57
N ARG A 551 -41.17 -29.48 -7.67
CA ARG A 551 -42.34 -28.67 -7.27
C ARG A 551 -42.86 -29.28 -5.97
N GLY A 552 -42.73 -28.53 -4.88
CA GLY A 552 -43.39 -28.88 -3.62
C GLY A 552 -44.87 -28.58 -3.74
N ASP A 553 -45.69 -29.57 -3.41
CA ASP A 553 -47.13 -29.44 -3.33
C ASP A 553 -47.55 -28.81 -2.00
N ASP A 554 -48.51 -27.89 -2.14
CA ASP A 554 -49.32 -27.29 -1.08
C ASP A 554 -50.31 -28.32 -0.51
N SER A 555 -50.45 -28.36 0.82
CA SER A 555 -51.77 -28.28 1.50
C SER A 555 -51.65 -28.54 3.00
N GLY A 556 -52.17 -27.62 3.81
CA GLY A 556 -52.23 -27.77 5.27
C GLY A 556 -52.64 -26.53 6.04
N THR A 557 -53.70 -25.85 5.60
CA THR A 557 -54.40 -24.80 6.37
C THR A 557 -54.78 -25.27 7.77
N ARG A 558 -54.32 -24.57 8.83
CA ARG A 558 -55.08 -24.34 10.08
C ARG A 558 -54.60 -23.05 10.77
N GLN A 559 -55.57 -22.21 11.12
CA GLN A 559 -55.43 -20.93 11.82
C GLN A 559 -55.06 -21.10 13.31
N MET A 560 -54.36 -20.10 13.88
CA MET A 560 -54.54 -19.44 15.20
C MET A 560 -53.21 -18.88 15.76
N PRO A 561 -53.16 -17.87 16.65
CA PRO A 561 -53.55 -16.47 16.50
C PRO A 561 -52.34 -15.50 16.67
N ALA A 562 -52.45 -14.29 16.13
CA ALA A 562 -51.42 -13.24 16.21
C ALA A 562 -51.42 -12.53 17.59
N GLN A 563 -50.29 -12.57 18.30
CA GLN A 563 -50.03 -11.79 19.50
C GLN A 563 -49.81 -10.30 19.14
N LYS A 564 -50.60 -9.42 19.77
CA LYS A 564 -50.55 -7.95 19.62
C LYS A 564 -49.35 -7.36 20.41
N PRO A 565 -48.61 -6.38 19.88
CA PRO A 565 -47.51 -5.74 20.62
C PRO A 565 -48.02 -4.74 21.68
N GLN A 566 -47.53 -4.86 22.91
CA GLN A 566 -47.78 -3.93 24.02
C GLN A 566 -46.90 -2.67 23.91
N ILE A 567 -47.54 -1.51 23.96
CA ILE A 567 -46.92 -0.18 24.02
C ILE A 567 -46.87 0.23 25.50
N TYR A 568 -45.67 0.56 26.01
CA TYR A 568 -45.50 1.08 27.38
C TYR A 568 -45.55 2.61 27.35
N ARG A 569 -46.49 3.22 28.09
CA ARG A 569 -46.46 4.65 28.45
C ARG A 569 -46.20 4.77 29.96
N PRO A 570 -45.35 5.72 30.40
CA PRO A 570 -45.18 6.03 31.82
C PRO A 570 -46.35 6.87 32.36
N PRO A 571 -46.75 6.70 33.63
CA PRO A 571 -47.83 7.49 34.22
C PRO A 571 -47.35 8.88 34.67
N GLN A 572 -48.20 9.87 34.43
CA GLN A 572 -48.25 11.14 35.17
C GLN A 572 -49.16 10.94 36.38
N GLY A 573 -48.70 11.40 37.54
CA GLY A 573 -49.36 11.33 38.84
C GLY A 573 -48.33 11.68 39.90
#